data_AF-A0A1W9L7V9-F1
#
_entry.id   AF-A0A1W9L7V9-F1
#
_cell.length_a   1.000
_cell.length_b   1.000
_cell.length_c   1.000
_cell.angle_alpha   90.00
_cell.angle_beta   90.00
_cell.angle_gamma   90.00
#
_symmetry.space_group_name_H-M   'P 1'
#
loop_
_entity.id
_entity.type
_entity.pdbx_description
1 polymer ?
#
loop_
_entity_poly.entity_id
_entity_poly.type
_entity_poly.pdbx_seq_one_letter_code
_entity_poly.pdbx_strand_id
1 'polypeptide(L)'
;MRVLWVEDNDRITAEKQQNWFGEFNQTEHIVRKTDFSQAYQTIREEPRRYDLVILDINLEHSASVNLADFEGKIVIPKENEIFLKEAGFHLYLQLILNCFPQDKIIFLTSNVDSENQIENYLIELRQAYSIEDQENMNRILEQVRESIHAEDRPKFDDMLENPNNFEKLLKNLKSLVFARIETIPGETVENTFREFERRFDT
;
A
#
# COMPACT_ATOMS: atom_id res chain seq x y z
N MET A 1 -25.45 0.21 -1.96
CA MET A 1 -24.30 0.21 -2.88
C MET A 1 -23.55 -1.10 -2.78
N ARG A 2 -23.06 -1.62 -3.90
CA ARG A 2 -22.17 -2.78 -3.95
C ARG A 2 -20.76 -2.32 -4.27
N VAL A 3 -19.83 -2.57 -3.36
CA VAL A 3 -18.43 -2.17 -3.49
C VAL A 3 -17.59 -3.40 -3.76
N LEU A 4 -16.79 -3.40 -4.82
CA LEU A 4 -15.69 -4.35 -4.99
C LEU A 4 -14.44 -3.74 -4.38
N TRP A 5 -13.82 -4.41 -3.43
CA TRP A 5 -12.56 -3.99 -2.84
C TRP A 5 -11.48 -5.04 -3.10
N VAL A 6 -10.43 -4.67 -3.83
CA VAL A 6 -9.32 -5.54 -4.17
C VAL A 6 -8.11 -5.13 -3.34
N GLU A 7 -7.64 -6.05 -2.49
CA GLU A 7 -6.63 -5.82 -1.48
C GLU A 7 -6.12 -7.17 -0.96
N ASP A 8 -4.86 -7.48 -1.29
CA ASP A 8 -4.23 -8.78 -1.07
C ASP A 8 -3.55 -8.94 0.30
N ASN A 9 -3.54 -7.89 1.12
CA ASN A 9 -3.01 -7.96 2.48
C ASN A 9 -3.94 -8.77 3.41
N ASP A 10 -3.64 -10.06 3.55
CA ASP A 10 -4.36 -11.00 4.41
C ASP A 10 -4.39 -10.60 5.91
N ARG A 11 -3.51 -9.68 6.34
CA ARG A 11 -3.44 -9.17 7.71
C ARG A 11 -4.50 -8.11 8.02
N ILE A 12 -5.31 -7.69 7.05
CA ILE A 12 -6.44 -6.81 7.30
C ILE A 12 -7.55 -7.60 7.98
N THR A 13 -7.64 -7.42 9.28
CA THR A 13 -8.68 -8.00 10.14
C THR A 13 -10.02 -7.32 9.90
N ALA A 14 -11.11 -7.96 10.36
CA ALA A 14 -12.44 -7.35 10.35
C ALA A 14 -12.48 -6.03 11.13
N GLU A 15 -11.69 -5.91 12.21
CA GLU A 15 -11.54 -4.68 12.97
C GLU A 15 -10.87 -3.57 12.16
N LYS A 16 -9.76 -3.88 11.45
CA LYS A 16 -9.11 -2.90 10.56
C LYS A 16 -10.03 -2.44 9.44
N GLN A 17 -10.74 -3.39 8.82
CA GLN A 17 -11.76 -3.06 7.82
C GLN A 17 -12.86 -2.16 8.41
N GLN A 18 -13.35 -2.47 9.60
CA GLN A 18 -14.36 -1.65 10.29
C GLN A 18 -13.83 -0.25 10.63
N ASN A 19 -12.55 -0.10 10.97
CA ASN A 19 -11.93 1.20 11.22
C ASN A 19 -11.80 2.03 9.93
N TRP A 20 -11.50 1.39 8.79
CA TRP A 20 -11.36 2.08 7.51
C TRP A 20 -12.69 2.48 6.88
N PHE A 21 -13.66 1.57 6.89
CA PHE A 21 -14.96 1.80 6.25
C PHE A 21 -16.02 2.35 7.22
N GLY A 22 -15.83 2.26 8.53
CA GLY A 22 -16.75 2.80 9.52
C GLY A 22 -18.18 2.30 9.32
N GLU A 23 -19.14 3.22 9.37
CA GLU A 23 -20.57 2.93 9.13
C GLU A 23 -20.85 2.39 7.71
N PHE A 24 -19.97 2.67 6.75
CA PHE A 24 -20.07 2.17 5.38
C PHE A 24 -19.98 0.64 5.32
N ASN A 25 -19.20 0.04 6.24
CA ASN A 25 -19.06 -1.41 6.33
C ASN A 25 -20.36 -2.12 6.77
N GLN A 26 -21.26 -1.39 7.43
CA GLN A 26 -22.53 -1.92 7.95
C GLN A 26 -23.71 -1.65 7.02
N THR A 27 -23.63 -0.55 6.26
CA THR A 27 -24.72 -0.07 5.40
C THR A 27 -24.56 -0.51 3.95
N GLU A 28 -23.33 -0.80 3.52
CA GLU A 28 -23.00 -1.16 2.15
C GLU A 28 -22.52 -2.60 2.00
N HIS A 29 -22.70 -3.16 0.81
CA HIS A 29 -22.29 -4.53 0.52
C HIS A 29 -20.87 -4.54 -0.06
N ILE A 30 -19.87 -4.63 0.82
CA ILE A 30 -18.45 -4.68 0.47
C ILE A 30 -18.04 -6.13 0.18
N VAL A 31 -17.64 -6.40 -1.06
CA VAL A 31 -17.08 -7.67 -1.50
C VAL A 31 -15.57 -7.51 -1.61
N ARG A 32 -14.84 -8.14 -0.70
CA ARG A 32 -13.39 -8.13 -0.72
C ARG A 32 -12.84 -9.28 -1.59
N LYS A 33 -11.84 -8.97 -2.43
CA LYS A 33 -11.02 -9.94 -3.16
C LYS A 33 -9.56 -9.74 -2.78
N THR A 34 -8.95 -10.79 -2.25
CA THR A 34 -7.56 -10.78 -1.78
C THR A 34 -6.58 -11.38 -2.78
N ASP A 35 -7.04 -11.65 -3.99
CA ASP A 35 -6.26 -12.32 -5.02
C ASP A 35 -6.57 -11.69 -6.38
N PHE A 36 -5.50 -11.36 -7.11
CA PHE A 36 -5.59 -10.77 -8.43
C PHE A 36 -6.44 -11.61 -9.40
N SER A 37 -6.26 -12.93 -9.45
CA SER A 37 -6.96 -13.79 -10.43
C SER A 37 -8.47 -13.75 -10.20
N GLN A 38 -8.88 -13.81 -8.94
CA GLN A 38 -10.29 -13.69 -8.56
C GLN A 38 -10.87 -12.32 -8.88
N ALA A 39 -10.12 -11.24 -8.63
CA ALA A 39 -10.53 -9.88 -8.95
C ALA A 39 -10.68 -9.70 -10.47
N TYR A 40 -9.70 -10.16 -11.25
CA TYR A 40 -9.72 -10.10 -12.70
C TYR A 40 -10.91 -10.85 -13.29
N GLN A 41 -11.18 -12.07 -12.83
CA GLN A 41 -12.34 -12.84 -13.28
C GLN A 41 -13.65 -12.10 -12.93
N THR A 42 -13.76 -11.60 -11.70
CA THR A 42 -14.94 -10.85 -11.24
C THR A 42 -15.21 -9.62 -12.12
N ILE A 43 -14.18 -8.83 -12.42
CA ILE A 43 -14.27 -7.63 -13.25
C ILE A 43 -14.59 -8.00 -14.70
N ARG A 44 -14.03 -9.10 -15.22
CA ARG A 44 -14.26 -9.54 -16.60
C ARG A 44 -15.68 -10.05 -16.81
N GLU A 45 -16.26 -10.76 -15.84
CA GLU A 45 -17.55 -11.43 -15.99
C GLU A 45 -18.72 -10.54 -15.56
N GLU A 46 -18.57 -9.78 -14.46
CA GLU A 46 -19.68 -9.06 -13.83
C GLU A 46 -19.33 -7.61 -13.39
N PRO A 47 -18.71 -6.78 -14.24
CA PRO A 47 -18.25 -5.45 -13.82
C PRO A 47 -19.41 -4.54 -13.39
N ARG A 48 -20.58 -4.69 -14.02
CA ARG A 48 -21.79 -3.88 -13.75
C ARG A 48 -22.53 -4.27 -12.47
N ARG A 49 -22.08 -5.32 -11.76
CA ARG A 49 -22.68 -5.73 -10.50
C ARG A 49 -22.29 -4.80 -9.34
N TYR A 50 -21.23 -4.02 -9.55
CA TYR A 50 -20.68 -3.12 -8.56
C TYR A 50 -20.95 -1.67 -8.94
N ASP A 51 -21.20 -0.86 -7.93
CA ASP A 51 -21.43 0.58 -8.05
C ASP A 51 -20.14 1.37 -7.81
N LEU A 52 -19.15 0.77 -7.16
CA LEU A 52 -17.86 1.35 -6.80
C LEU A 52 -16.80 0.24 -6.79
N VAL A 53 -15.60 0.54 -7.27
CA VAL A 53 -14.42 -0.34 -7.16
C VAL A 53 -13.30 0.38 -6.43
N ILE A 54 -12.70 -0.29 -5.46
CA ILE A 54 -11.53 0.16 -4.72
C ILE A 54 -10.39 -0.82 -5.03
N LEU A 55 -9.27 -0.33 -5.52
CA LEU A 55 -8.12 -1.14 -5.96
C LEU A 55 -6.86 -0.74 -5.19
N ASP A 56 -6.18 -1.69 -4.54
CA ASP A 56 -4.74 -1.54 -4.33
C ASP A 56 -4.01 -1.67 -5.68
N ILE A 57 -2.97 -0.85 -5.86
CA ILE A 57 -2.09 -0.87 -7.03
C ILE A 57 -1.13 -2.05 -6.93
N ASN A 58 -0.53 -2.26 -5.75
CA ASN A 58 0.42 -3.32 -5.51
C ASN A 58 -0.33 -4.54 -4.99
N LEU A 59 -0.28 -5.65 -5.73
CA LEU A 59 -0.86 -6.93 -5.33
C LEU A 59 0.20 -8.05 -5.27
N GLU A 60 1.41 -7.73 -4.82
CA GLU A 60 2.56 -8.64 -4.72
C GLU A 60 2.36 -9.86 -3.80
N HIS A 61 1.36 -9.84 -2.92
CA HIS A 61 0.98 -10.95 -2.05
C HIS A 61 -0.12 -11.84 -2.65
N SER A 62 -0.64 -11.51 -3.84
CA SER A 62 -1.53 -12.40 -4.59
C SER A 62 -0.84 -13.69 -5.02
N ALA A 63 -1.62 -14.72 -5.34
CA ALA A 63 -1.06 -15.95 -5.89
C ALA A 63 -0.42 -15.67 -7.26
N SER A 64 0.66 -16.41 -7.58
CA SER A 64 1.30 -16.30 -8.88
C SER A 64 0.31 -16.59 -10.00
N VAL A 65 0.38 -15.76 -11.04
CA VAL A 65 -0.53 -15.83 -12.19
C VAL A 65 0.13 -16.48 -13.38
N ASN A 66 -0.65 -17.15 -14.22
CA ASN A 66 -0.17 -17.55 -15.54
C ASN A 66 -0.28 -16.35 -16.50
N LEU A 67 0.83 -15.64 -16.71
CA LEU A 67 0.85 -14.42 -17.55
C LEU A 67 0.37 -14.66 -18.99
N ALA A 68 0.49 -15.88 -19.51
CA ALA A 68 -0.02 -16.26 -20.84
C ALA A 68 -1.55 -16.09 -20.96
N ASP A 69 -2.30 -16.15 -19.85
CA ASP A 69 -3.76 -15.94 -19.85
C ASP A 69 -4.15 -14.46 -20.09
N PHE A 70 -3.15 -13.58 -20.08
CA PHE A 70 -3.28 -12.13 -20.21
C PHE A 70 -2.53 -11.58 -21.43
N GLU A 71 -1.64 -12.36 -22.06
CA GLU A 71 -0.87 -11.99 -23.24
C GLU A 71 -1.78 -11.55 -24.41
N GLY A 72 -1.45 -10.42 -25.04
CA GLY A 72 -2.13 -9.90 -26.25
C GLY A 72 -3.16 -8.80 -26.02
N LYS A 73 -3.36 -8.32 -24.79
CA LYS A 73 -4.33 -7.23 -24.49
C LYS A 73 -3.70 -5.97 -23.91
N ILE A 74 -2.58 -6.09 -23.21
CA ILE A 74 -1.84 -5.01 -22.53
C ILE A 74 -0.34 -5.39 -22.62
N VAL A 75 0.57 -4.41 -22.54
CA VAL A 75 2.01 -4.70 -22.35
C VAL A 75 2.19 -5.24 -20.93
N ILE A 76 2.59 -6.49 -20.81
CA ILE A 76 2.69 -7.20 -19.53
C ILE A 76 4.18 -7.47 -19.25
N PRO A 77 4.68 -7.17 -18.03
CA PRO A 77 6.00 -7.59 -17.60
C PRO A 77 6.18 -9.11 -17.75
N LYS A 78 7.38 -9.56 -18.13
CA LYS A 78 7.65 -11.00 -18.29
C LYS A 78 7.76 -11.75 -16.95
N GLU A 79 7.90 -11.01 -15.86
CA GLU A 79 8.16 -11.53 -14.52
C GLU A 79 6.93 -11.32 -13.64
N ASN A 80 6.53 -12.39 -12.93
CA ASN A 80 5.33 -12.39 -12.10
C ASN A 80 5.40 -11.35 -10.97
N GLU A 81 6.57 -11.21 -10.34
CA GLU A 81 6.76 -10.27 -9.23
C GLU A 81 6.56 -8.82 -9.68
N ILE A 82 7.14 -8.45 -10.83
CA ILE A 82 6.95 -7.12 -11.43
C ILE A 82 5.49 -6.92 -11.85
N PHE A 83 4.87 -7.94 -12.46
CA PHE A 83 3.47 -7.88 -12.83
C PHE A 83 2.56 -7.64 -11.63
N LEU A 84 2.77 -8.37 -10.52
CA LEU A 84 1.94 -8.27 -9.33
C LEU A 84 2.11 -6.93 -8.62
N LYS A 85 3.30 -6.31 -8.68
CA LYS A 85 3.51 -4.94 -8.20
C LYS A 85 2.67 -3.90 -8.94
N GLU A 86 2.33 -4.15 -10.20
CA GLU A 86 1.48 -3.29 -11.03
C GLU A 86 0.08 -3.89 -11.26
N ALA A 87 -0.29 -4.98 -10.59
CA ALA A 87 -1.47 -5.75 -10.95
C ALA A 87 -2.78 -4.96 -10.76
N GLY A 88 -2.85 -4.03 -9.82
CA GLY A 88 -3.98 -3.11 -9.69
C GLY A 88 -4.19 -2.23 -10.91
N PHE A 89 -3.12 -1.83 -11.60
CA PHE A 89 -3.21 -1.09 -12.87
C PHE A 89 -3.81 -1.96 -13.98
N HIS A 90 -3.43 -3.23 -14.05
CA HIS A 90 -4.01 -4.16 -15.00
C HIS A 90 -5.51 -4.39 -14.76
N LEU A 91 -5.95 -4.44 -13.50
CA LEU A 91 -7.37 -4.48 -13.14
C LEU A 91 -8.11 -3.19 -13.54
N TYR A 92 -7.48 -2.03 -13.37
CA TYR A 92 -8.02 -0.76 -13.84
C TYR A 92 -8.22 -0.76 -15.36
N LEU A 93 -7.21 -1.13 -16.14
CA LEU A 93 -7.34 -1.22 -17.60
C LEU A 93 -8.48 -2.16 -18.00
N GLN A 94 -8.63 -3.29 -17.30
CA GLN A 94 -9.73 -4.21 -17.53
C GLN A 94 -11.10 -3.56 -17.21
N LEU A 95 -11.22 -2.73 -16.18
CA LEU A 95 -12.45 -1.97 -15.89
C LEU A 95 -12.77 -0.97 -17.02
N ILE A 96 -11.76 -0.27 -17.53
CA ILE A 96 -11.91 0.67 -18.65
C ILE A 96 -12.37 -0.05 -19.92
N LEU A 97 -11.76 -1.20 -20.24
CA LEU A 97 -12.17 -2.03 -21.38
C LEU A 97 -13.62 -2.52 -21.27
N ASN A 98 -14.16 -2.61 -20.05
CA ASN A 98 -15.56 -2.97 -19.79
C ASN A 98 -16.50 -1.75 -19.68
N CYS A 99 -16.01 -0.55 -20.01
CA CYS A 99 -16.73 0.73 -19.90
C CYS A 99 -17.24 1.01 -18.48
N PHE A 100 -16.50 0.61 -17.45
CA PHE A 100 -16.83 0.96 -16.08
C PHE A 100 -16.58 2.48 -15.85
N PRO A 101 -17.46 3.21 -15.15
CA PRO A 101 -17.27 4.65 -14.96
C PRO A 101 -16.04 4.95 -14.11
N GLN A 102 -15.16 5.81 -14.62
CA GLN A 102 -13.86 6.11 -13.99
C GLN A 102 -14.02 6.84 -12.65
N ASP A 103 -15.05 7.67 -12.53
CA ASP A 103 -15.43 8.39 -11.30
C ASP A 103 -15.88 7.46 -10.16
N LYS A 104 -16.04 6.16 -10.46
CA LYS A 104 -16.40 5.10 -9.52
C LYS A 104 -15.25 4.15 -9.23
N ILE A 105 -14.02 4.50 -9.60
CA ILE A 105 -12.82 3.73 -9.30
C ILE A 105 -11.94 4.54 -8.36
N ILE A 106 -11.55 3.94 -7.23
CA ILE A 106 -10.67 4.53 -6.23
C ILE A 106 -9.42 3.67 -6.12
N PHE A 107 -8.24 4.30 -6.11
CA PHE A 107 -6.98 3.63 -5.83
C PHE A 107 -6.57 3.82 -4.37
N LEU A 108 -6.12 2.74 -3.74
CA LEU A 108 -5.43 2.78 -2.45
C LEU A 108 -3.94 2.95 -2.74
N THR A 109 -3.37 4.04 -2.26
CA THR A 109 -1.97 4.41 -2.50
C THR A 109 -1.11 4.32 -1.24
N SER A 110 -1.58 3.62 -0.20
CA SER A 110 -0.90 3.50 1.09
C SER A 110 0.50 2.86 1.00
N ASN A 111 0.81 2.16 -0.09
CA ASN A 111 2.11 1.53 -0.33
C ASN A 111 3.06 2.33 -1.24
N VAL A 112 2.75 3.61 -1.52
CA VAL A 112 3.42 4.30 -2.63
C VAL A 112 4.55 5.26 -2.25
N ASP A 113 5.06 5.27 -1.02
CA ASP A 113 6.41 5.81 -0.81
C ASP A 113 7.03 5.15 0.42
N SER A 114 8.31 4.81 0.35
CA SER A 114 9.14 4.59 1.55
C SER A 114 9.14 5.82 2.46
N GLU A 115 8.84 7.02 1.93
CA GLU A 115 8.52 8.22 2.71
C GLU A 115 7.24 8.07 3.55
N ASN A 116 6.19 7.42 3.02
CA ASN A 116 4.91 7.22 3.71
C ASN A 116 4.94 6.07 4.72
N GLN A 117 5.73 5.02 4.48
CA GLN A 117 5.80 3.89 5.41
C GLN A 117 6.41 4.31 6.76
N ILE A 118 7.45 5.15 6.73
CA ILE A 118 8.06 5.67 7.95
C ILE A 118 7.17 6.74 8.60
N GLU A 119 6.49 7.58 7.82
CA GLU A 119 5.49 8.50 8.38
C GLU A 119 4.34 7.73 9.06
N ASN A 120 3.88 6.63 8.47
CA ASN A 120 2.91 5.72 9.07
C ASN A 120 3.46 5.09 10.36
N TYR A 121 4.71 4.62 10.39
CA TYR A 121 5.33 4.13 11.63
C TYR A 121 5.42 5.22 12.71
N LEU A 122 5.69 6.48 12.35
CA LEU A 122 5.71 7.59 13.30
C LEU A 122 4.31 7.92 13.83
N ILE A 123 3.27 7.81 13.00
CA ILE A 123 1.86 7.95 13.42
C ILE A 123 1.46 6.81 14.37
N GLU A 124 1.76 5.56 14.01
CA GLU A 124 1.50 4.39 14.84
C GLU A 124 2.25 4.48 16.19
N LEU A 125 3.51 4.95 16.17
CA LEU A 125 4.30 5.13 17.38
C LEU A 125 3.68 6.20 18.29
N ARG A 126 3.16 7.30 17.72
CA ARG A 126 2.46 8.35 18.47
C ARG A 126 1.16 7.83 19.10
N GLN A 127 0.43 6.97 18.39
CA GLN A 127 -0.77 6.33 18.92
C GLN A 127 -0.43 5.37 20.06
N ALA A 128 0.53 4.47 19.87
CA ALA A 128 0.98 3.52 20.89
C ALA A 128 1.48 4.24 22.16
N TYR A 129 2.21 5.35 22.00
CA TYR A 129 2.63 6.20 23.12
C TYR A 129 1.44 6.82 23.86
N SER A 130 0.42 7.30 23.15
CA SER A 130 -0.76 7.94 23.75
C SER A 130 -1.62 7.00 24.61
N ILE A 131 -1.56 5.70 24.32
CA ILE A 131 -2.29 4.65 25.04
C ILE A 131 -1.39 3.83 25.98
N GLU A 132 -0.13 4.24 26.15
CA GLU A 132 0.89 3.56 26.98
C GLU A 132 1.17 2.09 26.58
N ASP A 133 0.99 1.74 25.30
CA ASP A 133 1.20 0.40 24.76
C ASP A 133 2.68 0.14 24.42
N GLN A 134 3.44 -0.25 25.44
CA GLN A 134 4.88 -0.50 25.36
C GLN A 134 5.26 -1.64 24.40
N GLU A 135 4.44 -2.68 24.31
CA GLU A 135 4.73 -3.83 23.44
C GLU A 135 4.67 -3.41 21.97
N ASN A 136 3.61 -2.68 21.61
CA ASN A 136 3.43 -2.19 20.26
C ASN A 136 4.45 -1.09 19.92
N MET A 137 4.81 -0.23 20.88
CA MET A 137 5.90 0.73 20.70
C MET A 137 7.22 0.05 20.33
N ASN A 138 7.63 -0.99 21.06
CA ASN A 138 8.88 -1.72 20.79
C ASN A 138 8.84 -2.41 19.42
N ARG A 139 7.70 -3.01 19.07
CA ARG A 139 7.49 -3.61 17.75
C ARG A 139 7.69 -2.60 16.62
N ILE A 140 7.09 -1.41 16.75
CA ILE A 140 7.18 -0.35 15.74
C ILE A 140 8.62 0.19 15.65
N LEU A 141 9.32 0.36 16.78
CA LEU A 141 10.71 0.80 16.79
C LEU A 141 11.65 -0.18 16.08
N GLU A 142 11.48 -1.49 16.27
CA GLU A 142 12.24 -2.49 15.51
C GLU A 142 11.92 -2.44 14.01
N GLN A 143 10.65 -2.23 13.65
CA GLN A 143 10.26 -2.06 12.23
C GLN A 143 10.93 -0.82 11.62
N VAL A 144 11.01 0.29 12.35
CA VAL A 144 11.75 1.49 11.90
C VAL A 144 13.24 1.18 11.78
N ARG A 145 13.83 0.47 12.74
CA ARG A 145 15.25 0.07 12.76
C ARG A 145 15.65 -0.83 11.58
N GLU A 146 14.77 -1.76 11.22
CA GLU A 146 14.96 -2.63 10.06
C GLU A 146 14.81 -1.86 8.74
N SER A 147 13.97 -0.83 8.74
CA SER A 147 13.68 0.00 7.56
C SER A 147 14.74 1.07 7.27
N ILE A 148 15.63 1.36 8.23
CA ILE A 148 16.77 2.28 8.03
C ILE A 148 18.06 1.52 7.63
N HIS A 149 18.93 2.20 6.89
CA HIS A 149 20.22 1.65 6.48
C HIS A 149 21.11 1.27 7.68
N ALA A 150 21.91 0.21 7.51
CA ALA A 150 22.76 -0.34 8.57
C ALA A 150 23.74 0.70 9.17
N GLU A 151 24.18 1.67 8.37
CA GLU A 151 25.08 2.75 8.79
C GLU A 151 24.42 3.74 9.77
N ASP A 152 23.09 3.88 9.71
CA ASP A 152 22.32 4.81 10.54
C ASP A 152 21.76 4.15 11.81
N ARG A 153 21.81 2.81 11.90
CA ARG A 153 21.37 2.04 13.08
C ARG A 153 22.08 2.42 14.37
N PRO A 154 23.41 2.65 14.41
CA PRO A 154 24.07 3.09 15.64
C PRO A 154 23.55 4.44 16.14
N LYS A 155 23.20 5.35 15.22
CA LYS A 155 22.63 6.67 15.56
C LYS A 155 21.18 6.56 16.01
N PHE A 156 20.42 5.63 15.43
CA PHE A 156 19.07 5.28 15.89
C PHE A 156 19.10 4.66 17.30
N ASP A 157 20.01 3.72 17.56
CA ASP A 157 20.16 3.05 18.85
C ASP A 157 20.54 4.08 19.95
N ASP A 158 21.45 5.02 19.66
CA ASP A 158 21.80 6.14 20.59
C ASP A 158 20.62 7.08 20.89
N MET A 159 19.71 7.29 19.91
CA MET A 159 18.49 8.08 20.12
C MET A 159 17.49 7.40 21.06
N LEU A 160 17.45 6.07 21.06
CA LEU A 160 16.58 5.28 21.95
C LEU A 160 17.11 5.18 23.38
N GLU A 161 18.44 5.15 23.55
CA GLU A 161 19.09 5.11 24.86
C GLU A 161 19.07 6.48 25.57
N ASN A 162 19.04 7.57 24.80
CA ASN A 162 18.98 8.95 25.31
C ASN A 162 17.70 9.70 24.87
N PRO A 163 16.49 9.21 25.24
CA PRO A 163 15.25 9.82 24.80
C PRO A 163 15.04 11.13 25.54
N ASN A 164 15.48 12.24 24.93
CA ASN A 164 14.87 13.52 25.24
C ASN A 164 13.40 13.43 24.79
N ASN A 165 12.44 13.82 25.64
CA ASN A 165 10.97 13.89 25.42
C ASN A 165 10.47 13.36 24.05
N PHE A 166 9.53 12.41 24.07
CA PHE A 166 8.92 11.73 22.92
C PHE A 166 8.75 12.57 21.63
N GLU A 167 8.31 13.83 21.70
CA GLU A 167 8.21 14.70 20.51
C GLU A 167 9.56 15.00 19.84
N LYS A 168 10.62 15.14 20.64
CA LYS A 168 11.99 15.31 20.16
C LYS A 168 12.53 14.01 19.57
N LEU A 169 12.17 12.85 20.12
CA LEU A 169 12.47 11.54 19.51
C LEU A 169 11.82 11.44 18.12
N LEU A 170 10.51 11.71 18.00
CA LEU A 170 9.81 11.69 16.71
C LEU A 170 10.43 12.64 15.69
N LYS A 171 10.76 13.87 16.11
CA LYS A 171 11.41 14.86 15.24
C LYS A 171 12.78 14.39 14.76
N ASN A 172 13.56 13.78 15.64
CA ASN A 172 14.88 13.25 15.35
C ASN A 172 14.82 12.06 14.38
N LEU A 173 13.88 11.14 14.59
CA LEU A 173 13.63 10.00 13.69
C LEU A 173 13.24 10.49 12.29
N LYS A 174 12.32 11.47 12.22
CA LYS A 174 11.96 12.12 10.96
C LYS A 174 13.21 12.70 10.27
N SER A 175 14.03 13.46 10.99
CA SER A 175 15.25 14.04 10.39
C SER A 175 16.29 13.02 9.93
N LEU A 176 16.46 11.90 10.64
CA LEU A 176 17.40 10.83 10.28
C LEU A 176 17.02 10.20 8.94
N VAL A 177 15.73 10.01 8.74
CA VAL A 177 15.15 9.34 7.57
C VAL A 177 15.12 10.27 6.36
N PHE A 178 14.62 11.50 6.54
CA PHE A 178 14.49 12.46 5.44
C PHE A 178 15.84 13.05 4.98
N ALA A 179 16.88 13.08 5.83
CA ALA A 179 18.19 13.64 5.45
C ALA A 179 18.91 12.87 4.32
N ARG A 180 18.53 11.61 4.04
CA ARG A 180 19.15 10.80 2.99
C ARG A 180 18.32 10.69 1.71
N ILE A 181 17.00 10.86 1.80
CA ILE A 181 16.09 10.76 0.64
C ILE A 181 16.36 11.87 -0.39
N GLU A 182 16.86 13.02 0.04
CA GLU A 182 17.29 14.11 -0.87
C GLU A 182 18.70 13.94 -1.46
N THR A 183 19.48 12.93 -1.06
CA THR A 183 20.94 12.87 -1.36
C THR A 183 21.45 11.60 -2.04
N ILE A 184 20.59 10.67 -2.46
CA ILE A 184 21.02 9.51 -3.27
C ILE A 184 20.60 9.71 -4.74
N PRO A 185 21.43 10.35 -5.58
CA PRO A 185 21.24 10.31 -7.02
C PRO A 185 21.58 8.90 -7.52
N GLY A 186 20.57 8.06 -7.75
CA GLY A 186 20.74 6.79 -8.46
C GLY A 186 19.92 5.59 -7.99
N GLU A 187 19.32 5.63 -6.80
CA GLU A 187 18.38 4.60 -6.36
C GLU A 187 16.96 5.17 -6.38
N THR A 188 16.31 5.07 -7.53
CA THR A 188 14.86 5.26 -7.61
C THR A 188 14.22 4.10 -6.86
N VAL A 189 13.73 4.36 -5.65
CA VAL A 189 12.64 3.55 -5.10
C VAL A 189 11.54 3.59 -6.16
N GLU A 190 11.24 2.44 -6.78
CA GLU A 190 10.21 2.33 -7.82
C GLU A 190 8.87 2.71 -7.19
N ASN A 191 8.47 3.96 -7.40
CA ASN A 191 7.17 4.47 -6.99
C ASN A 191 6.17 4.06 -8.08
N THR A 192 5.46 2.96 -7.84
CA THR A 192 4.52 2.35 -8.79
C THR A 192 3.40 3.32 -9.20
N PHE A 193 3.02 4.26 -8.34
CA PHE A 193 2.04 5.30 -8.68
C PHE A 193 2.63 6.38 -9.58
N ARG A 194 3.90 6.79 -9.40
CA ARG A 194 4.58 7.69 -10.34
C ARG A 194 4.77 7.03 -11.70
N GLU A 195 5.06 5.73 -11.75
CA GLU A 195 5.07 4.98 -13.01
C GLU A 195 3.66 4.89 -13.62
N PHE A 196 2.62 4.75 -12.80
CA PHE A 196 1.24 4.86 -13.24
C PHE A 196 0.94 6.25 -13.83
N GLU A 197 1.24 7.35 -13.12
CA GLU A 197 1.03 8.74 -13.58
C GLU A 197 1.78 9.01 -14.90
N ARG A 198 3.05 8.60 -15.01
CA ARG A 198 3.86 8.75 -16.23
C ARG A 198 3.22 8.12 -17.47
N ARG A 199 2.43 7.07 -17.32
CA ARG A 199 1.74 6.40 -18.45
C ARG A 199 0.49 7.17 -18.91
N PHE A 200 0.00 8.16 -18.17
CA PHE A 200 -1.15 8.99 -18.52
C PHE A 200 -0.82 10.45 -18.89
N ASP A 201 0.41 10.92 -18.63
CA ASP A 201 0.89 12.28 -18.91
C ASP A 201 1.31 12.54 -20.39
N THR A 202 0.86 11.70 -21.33
CA THR A 202 1.04 11.88 -22.79
C THR A 202 -0.20 12.42 -23.47
#